data_AF-A0A7K9E3L8-F1
#
_entry.id   AF-A0A7K9E3L8-F1
#
_cell.length_a   1.000
_cell.length_b   1.000
_cell.length_c   1.000
_cell.angle_alpha   90.00
_cell.angle_beta   90.00
_cell.angle_gamma   90.00
#
_symmetry.space_group_name_H-M   'P 1'
#
loop_
_entity.id
_entity.type
_entity.pdbx_description
1 polymer ?
#
loop_
_entity_poly.entity_id
_entity_poly.type
_entity_poly.pdbx_seq_one_letter_code
_entity_poly.pdbx_strand_id
1 'polypeptide(L)'
;MEEIFIFLLNLCLVFSVQTIQGDIPMKSLSCYNDYNSQVTCTWMEHSEAHALIGMVLYQRDNIMKENNKMLCKHQTENYSHEAPESYVHWVCHNTTENFGIGVDHIYSFKPNKMLQAELHVDLFQNGK
;
A
#
# COMPACT_ATOMS: atom_id res chain seq x y z
N MET A 1 -34.84 7.46 17.27
CA MET A 1 -33.56 6.73 17.39
C MET A 1 -33.13 6.17 16.04
N GLU A 2 -34.01 5.51 15.28
CA GLU A 2 -33.68 4.97 13.94
C GLU A 2 -33.22 6.03 12.94
N GLU A 3 -33.87 7.20 12.91
CA GLU A 3 -33.48 8.29 11.99
C GLU A 3 -32.05 8.79 12.24
N ILE A 4 -31.64 8.87 13.51
CA ILE A 4 -30.27 9.27 13.88
C ILE A 4 -29.27 8.21 13.39
N PHE A 5 -29.62 6.93 13.51
CA PHE A 5 -28.77 5.83 13.07
C PHE A 5 -28.60 5.83 11.55
N ILE A 6 -29.69 6.05 10.81
CA ILE A 6 -29.68 6.16 9.34
C ILE A 6 -28.86 7.38 8.91
N PHE A 7 -29.01 8.51 9.62
CA PHE A 7 -28.26 9.72 9.32
C PHE A 7 -26.75 9.52 9.54
N LEU A 8 -26.36 8.90 10.66
CA LEU A 8 -24.96 8.56 10.95
C LEU A 8 -24.39 7.56 9.94
N LEU A 9 -25.16 6.55 9.53
CA LEU A 9 -24.73 5.57 8.53
C LEU A 9 -24.45 6.23 7.17
N ASN A 10 -25.35 7.11 6.74
CA ASN A 10 -25.18 7.88 5.50
C ASN A 10 -23.98 8.83 5.60
N LEU A 11 -23.76 9.44 6.75
CA LEU A 11 -22.60 10.29 6.99
C LEU A 11 -21.29 9.49 6.88
N CYS A 12 -21.21 8.33 7.53
CA CYS A 12 -20.07 7.42 7.41
C CYS A 12 -19.81 7.01 5.96
N LEU A 13 -20.86 6.63 5.22
CA LEU A 13 -20.76 6.25 3.81
C LEU A 13 -20.20 7.40 2.95
N VAL A 14 -20.71 8.63 3.13
CA VAL A 14 -20.23 9.82 2.41
C VAL A 14 -18.76 10.12 2.72
N PHE A 15 -18.31 9.97 3.96
CA PHE A 15 -16.90 10.17 4.32
C PHE A 15 -15.98 9.04 3.83
N SER A 16 -16.46 7.79 3.77
CA SER A 16 -15.67 6.66 3.25
C SER A 16 -15.42 6.74 1.73
N VAL A 17 -16.16 7.57 0.98
CA VAL A 17 -15.95 7.76 -0.46
C VAL A 17 -14.86 8.81 -0.75
N GLN A 18 -14.45 9.62 0.22
CA GLN A 18 -13.47 10.71 0.00
C GLN A 18 -12.00 10.25 -0.04
N THR A 19 -11.70 8.95 0.09
CA THR A 19 -10.32 8.44 0.19
C THR A 19 -9.74 7.83 -1.08
N ILE A 20 -10.34 8.02 -2.26
CA ILE A 20 -9.70 7.67 -3.55
C ILE A 20 -8.73 8.79 -4.01
N GLN A 21 -8.09 9.48 -3.07
CA GLN A 21 -6.92 10.29 -3.36
C GLN A 21 -5.75 9.41 -2.97
N GLY A 22 -5.17 8.70 -3.95
CA GLY A 22 -4.10 7.68 -3.85
C GLY A 22 -3.60 7.33 -2.45
N ASP A 23 -3.69 6.05 -2.08
CA ASP A 23 -3.23 5.53 -0.79
C ASP A 23 -1.85 6.10 -0.42
N ILE A 24 -1.67 6.45 0.85
CA ILE A 24 -0.42 7.05 1.38
C ILE A 24 0.85 6.33 0.89
N PRO A 25 0.91 4.99 0.83
CA PRO A 25 2.05 4.29 0.23
C PRO A 25 2.37 4.74 -1.18
N MET A 26 1.36 4.92 -2.04
CA MET A 26 1.54 5.33 -3.42
C MET A 26 1.95 6.80 -3.54
N LYS A 27 1.34 7.69 -2.75
CA LYS A 27 1.67 9.13 -2.77
C LYS A 27 3.06 9.44 -2.23
N SER A 28 3.51 8.67 -1.24
CA SER A 28 4.80 8.86 -0.59
C SER A 28 5.94 8.10 -1.26
N LEU A 29 5.63 7.22 -2.23
CA LEU A 29 6.65 6.44 -2.93
C LEU A 29 7.57 7.37 -3.75
N SER A 30 8.85 7.32 -3.43
CA SER A 30 9.91 7.99 -4.17
C SER A 30 11.03 6.99 -4.42
N CYS A 31 11.45 6.84 -5.67
CA CYS A 31 12.49 5.91 -6.06
C CYS A 31 13.58 6.62 -6.85
N TYR A 32 14.82 6.29 -6.53
CA TYR A 32 16.01 6.74 -7.24
C TYR A 32 16.93 5.55 -7.45
N ASN A 33 17.83 5.66 -8.42
CA ASN A 33 18.77 4.60 -8.77
C ASN A 33 20.15 5.18 -9.05
N ASP A 34 21.16 4.33 -8.95
CA ASP A 34 22.55 4.66 -9.26
C ASP A 34 22.91 4.46 -10.74
N TYR A 35 21.94 4.05 -11.56
CA TYR A 35 22.07 3.69 -12.98
C TYR A 35 23.13 2.61 -13.26
N ASN A 36 23.51 1.84 -12.25
CA ASN A 36 24.55 0.83 -12.33
C ASN A 36 24.03 -0.53 -11.85
N SER A 37 23.55 -0.59 -10.60
CA SER A 37 23.17 -1.87 -9.98
C SER A 37 22.05 -1.77 -8.95
N GLN A 38 21.75 -0.57 -8.44
CA GLN A 38 20.91 -0.40 -7.26
C GLN A 38 19.75 0.57 -7.51
N VAL A 39 18.57 0.14 -7.08
CA VAL A 39 17.39 0.99 -6.92
C VAL A 39 17.09 1.12 -5.44
N THR A 40 16.88 2.35 -4.98
CA THR A 40 16.43 2.66 -3.63
C THR A 40 15.09 3.38 -3.70
N CYS A 41 14.12 2.88 -2.94
CA CYS A 41 12.80 3.48 -2.81
C CYS A 41 12.51 3.81 -1.35
N THR A 42 11.87 4.94 -1.11
CA THR A 42 11.32 5.33 0.17
C THR A 42 9.81 5.45 0.06
N TRP A 43 9.08 5.02 1.09
CA TRP A 43 7.63 5.19 1.17
C TRP A 43 7.16 5.18 2.62
N MET A 44 5.91 5.58 2.84
CA MET A 44 5.29 5.67 4.15
C MET A 44 3.94 4.95 4.16
N GLU A 45 3.52 4.50 5.35
CA GLU A 45 2.15 4.07 5.61
C GLU A 45 1.73 4.44 7.03
N HIS A 46 0.42 4.45 7.31
CA HIS A 46 -0.05 4.63 8.67
C HIS A 46 0.31 3.43 9.55
N SER A 47 0.76 3.68 10.77
CA SER A 47 1.06 2.65 11.78
C SER A 47 -0.16 1.75 12.06
N GLU A 48 -1.36 2.34 12.12
CA GLU A 48 -2.61 1.60 12.32
C GLU A 48 -2.95 0.70 11.12
N ALA A 49 -2.77 1.20 9.90
CA ALA A 49 -2.97 0.42 8.68
C ALA A 49 -1.95 -0.72 8.59
N HIS A 50 -0.69 -0.48 8.95
CA HIS A 50 0.34 -1.49 9.00
C HIS A 50 0.01 -2.62 9.99
N ALA A 51 -0.45 -2.26 11.19
CA ALA A 51 -0.84 -3.22 12.22
C ALA A 51 -2.00 -4.12 11.78
N LEU A 52 -2.97 -3.56 11.03
CA LEU A 52 -4.08 -4.33 10.47
C LEU A 52 -3.62 -5.20 9.28
N ILE A 53 -2.94 -4.59 8.32
CA ILE A 53 -2.50 -5.19 7.06
C ILE A 53 -1.29 -4.46 6.48
N GLY A 54 -0.10 -4.91 6.87
CA GLY A 54 1.15 -4.38 6.32
C GLY A 54 1.26 -4.57 4.80
N MET A 55 1.74 -3.54 4.13
CA MET A 55 1.96 -3.56 2.68
C MET A 55 3.40 -3.96 2.34
N VAL A 56 3.57 -4.53 1.15
CA VAL A 56 4.85 -4.95 0.59
C VAL A 56 5.02 -4.30 -0.77
N LEU A 57 6.15 -3.62 -0.96
CA LEU A 57 6.51 -3.03 -2.25
C LEU A 57 7.10 -4.08 -3.19
N TYR A 58 6.59 -4.13 -4.41
CA TYR A 58 7.08 -4.94 -5.51
C TYR A 58 7.51 -4.04 -6.66
N GLN A 59 8.58 -4.42 -7.34
CA GLN A 59 9.06 -3.82 -8.57
C GLN A 59 8.93 -4.83 -9.71
N ARG A 60 8.54 -4.35 -10.89
CA ARG A 60 8.57 -5.10 -12.14
C ARG A 60 9.18 -4.23 -13.21
N ASP A 61 10.01 -4.82 -14.06
CA ASP A 61 10.44 -4.18 -15.29
C ASP A 61 9.74 -4.81 -16.51
N ASN A 62 9.78 -4.11 -17.64
CA ASN A 62 9.20 -4.57 -18.90
C ASN A 62 10.05 -5.64 -19.61
N ILE A 63 11.26 -5.93 -19.14
CA ILE A 63 12.21 -6.90 -19.70
C ILE A 63 11.97 -8.30 -19.13
N MET A 64 12.22 -8.47 -17.83
CA MET A 64 12.04 -9.71 -17.07
C MET A 64 10.57 -10.00 -16.80
N LYS A 65 9.72 -8.97 -16.68
CA LYS A 65 8.26 -9.08 -16.44
C LYS A 65 7.87 -9.79 -15.12
N GLU A 66 8.83 -10.11 -14.27
CA GLU A 66 8.60 -10.70 -12.95
C GLU A 66 8.31 -9.60 -11.90
N ASN A 67 7.48 -9.93 -10.92
CA ASN A 67 7.22 -9.04 -9.79
C ASN A 67 8.21 -9.37 -8.66
N ASN A 68 9.28 -8.59 -8.58
CA ASN A 68 10.32 -8.73 -7.57
C ASN A 68 9.91 -8.02 -6.29
N LYS A 69 9.95 -8.74 -5.16
CA LYS A 69 9.72 -8.15 -3.84
C LYS A 69 10.92 -7.27 -3.48
N MET A 70 10.66 -6.01 -3.14
CA MET A 70 11.69 -5.11 -2.65
C MET A 70 12.12 -5.47 -1.22
N LEU A 71 13.41 -5.32 -0.91
CA LEU A 71 13.95 -5.56 0.42
C LEU A 71 13.82 -4.29 1.27
N CYS A 72 12.74 -4.21 2.05
CA CYS A 72 12.41 -3.05 2.87
C CYS A 72 12.83 -3.20 4.33
N LYS A 73 13.29 -2.10 4.92
CA LYS A 73 13.55 -1.97 6.37
C LYS A 73 12.90 -0.70 6.91
N HIS A 74 12.45 -0.78 8.15
CA HIS A 74 11.92 0.38 8.87
C HIS A 74 13.06 1.37 9.14
N GLN A 75 12.88 2.61 8.72
CA GLN A 75 13.85 3.67 8.97
C GLN A 75 13.59 4.30 10.33
N THR A 76 14.40 3.95 11.32
CA THR A 76 14.29 4.44 12.71
C THR A 76 15.16 5.66 13.00
N GLU A 77 16.15 5.95 12.15
CA GLU A 77 17.14 6.99 12.37
C GLU A 77 17.05 8.06 11.27
N ASN A 78 16.96 9.33 11.69
CA ASN A 78 17.12 10.58 10.92
C ASN A 78 15.90 11.33 10.37
N TYR A 79 14.65 11.02 10.76
CA TYR A 79 13.57 12.00 10.56
C TYR A 79 13.42 12.89 11.80
N SER A 80 13.93 14.12 11.66
CA SER A 80 13.67 15.24 12.55
C SER A 80 12.17 15.53 12.61
N HIS A 81 11.54 15.29 13.76
CA HIS A 81 10.35 15.93 14.34
C HIS A 81 9.09 16.28 13.50
N GLU A 82 9.03 15.98 12.20
CA GLU A 82 7.93 16.44 11.31
C GLU A 82 7.02 15.32 10.81
N ALA A 83 7.47 14.07 10.86
CA ALA A 83 6.57 12.94 10.67
C ALA A 83 5.80 12.71 11.96
N PRO A 84 4.46 12.80 11.97
CA PRO A 84 3.68 12.39 13.12
C PRO A 84 4.00 10.92 13.45
N GLU A 85 4.05 10.55 14.73
CA GLU A 85 4.27 9.16 15.20
C GLU A 85 3.29 8.13 14.57
N SER A 86 2.25 8.60 13.88
CA SER A 86 1.26 7.81 13.17
C SER A 86 1.71 7.24 11.82
N TYR A 87 2.94 7.50 11.35
CA TYR A 87 3.46 6.97 10.09
C TYR A 87 4.76 6.14 10.25
N VAL A 88 4.77 5.00 9.58
CA VAL A 88 5.92 4.10 9.44
C VAL A 88 6.69 4.46 8.17
N HIS A 89 8.00 4.64 8.28
CA HIS A 89 8.88 4.99 7.16
C HIS A 89 9.69 3.79 6.69
N TRP A 90 9.65 3.53 5.39
CA TRP A 90 10.31 2.38 4.79
C TRP A 90 11.38 2.83 3.82
N VAL A 91 12.57 2.21 3.93
CA VAL A 91 13.62 2.27 2.93
C VAL A 91 13.76 0.89 2.33
N CYS A 92 13.65 0.80 1.01
CA CYS A 92 13.66 -0.43 0.26
C CYS A 92 14.75 -0.42 -0.78
N HIS A 93 15.41 -1.56 -0.94
CA HIS A 93 16.44 -1.75 -1.97
C HIS A 93 16.10 -2.93 -2.88
N ASN A 94 16.54 -2.83 -4.12
CA ASN A 94 16.62 -3.95 -5.04
C ASN A 94 17.84 -3.78 -5.94
N THR A 95 18.33 -4.89 -6.46
CA THR A 95 19.41 -4.92 -7.44
C THR A 95 18.87 -5.30 -8.80
N THR A 96 19.29 -4.58 -9.84
CA THR A 96 18.93 -4.86 -11.22
C THR A 96 20.05 -4.36 -12.13
N GLU A 97 20.21 -4.99 -13.29
CA GLU A 97 21.14 -4.53 -14.34
C GLU A 97 20.37 -3.86 -15.49
N ASN A 98 19.04 -3.84 -15.42
CA ASN A 98 18.15 -3.37 -16.47
C ASN A 98 17.98 -1.85 -16.40
N PHE A 99 19.02 -1.10 -16.73
CA PHE A 99 18.96 0.35 -16.88
C PHE A 99 19.09 0.74 -18.34
N GLY A 100 18.25 1.67 -18.80
CA GLY A 100 18.31 2.13 -20.18
C GLY A 100 17.12 2.96 -20.60
N ILE A 101 17.24 3.59 -21.75
CA ILE A 101 16.12 4.27 -22.42
C ILE A 101 15.08 3.22 -22.81
N GLY A 102 13.82 3.44 -22.42
CA GLY A 102 12.72 2.53 -22.73
C GLY A 102 12.55 1.36 -21.75
N VAL A 103 13.29 1.35 -20.62
CA VAL A 103 13.05 0.39 -19.54
C VAL A 103 12.10 0.98 -18.50
N ASP A 104 10.86 0.50 -18.52
CA ASP A 104 9.84 0.94 -17.58
C ASP A 104 9.93 0.14 -16.28
N HIS A 105 10.02 0.87 -15.16
CA HIS A 105 10.01 0.31 -13.82
C HIS A 105 8.64 0.57 -13.18
N ILE A 106 7.85 -0.47 -13.02
CA ILE A 106 6.51 -0.43 -12.45
C ILE A 106 6.58 -0.88 -11.00
N TYR A 107 6.00 -0.07 -10.10
CA TYR A 107 5.93 -0.36 -8.68
C TYR A 107 4.51 -0.67 -8.26
N SER A 108 4.34 -1.64 -7.36
CA SER A 108 3.03 -2.02 -6.83
C SER A 108 3.11 -2.38 -5.36
N PHE A 109 2.08 -2.02 -4.62
CA PHE A 109 1.91 -2.44 -3.23
C PHE A 109 0.95 -3.62 -3.16
N LYS A 110 1.32 -4.66 -2.41
CA LYS A 110 0.46 -5.81 -2.13
C LYS A 110 0.44 -6.09 -0.63
N PRO A 111 -0.69 -6.53 -0.07
CA PRO A 111 -0.72 -6.99 1.30
C PRO A 111 0.29 -8.10 1.59
N ASN A 112 0.84 -8.10 2.81
CA ASN A 112 1.74 -9.14 3.29
C ASN A 112 1.04 -10.48 3.58
N LYS A 113 -0.29 -10.52 3.51
CA LYS A 113 -1.13 -11.69 3.73
C LYS A 113 -2.30 -11.72 2.74
N MET A 114 -2.80 -12.92 2.43
CA MET A 114 -4.00 -13.07 1.63
C MET A 114 -5.21 -12.59 2.45
N LEU A 115 -6.00 -11.69 1.89
CA LEU A 115 -7.29 -11.30 2.45
C LEU A 115 -8.34 -12.30 1.99
N GLN A 116 -8.91 -13.04 2.93
CA GLN A 116 -10.07 -13.90 2.67
C GLN A 116 -11.32 -13.17 3.16
N ALA A 117 -12.27 -12.93 2.25
CA ALA A 117 -13.60 -12.46 2.59
C ALA A 117 -14.56 -13.65 2.49
N GLU A 118 -15.26 -13.95 3.58
CA GLU A 118 -16.30 -14.97 3.59
C GLU A 118 -17.66 -14.30 3.46
N LEU A 119 -18.44 -14.73 2.46
CA LEU A 119 -19.84 -14.30 2.32
C LEU A 119 -20.73 -15.39 2.92
N HIS A 120 -21.28 -15.14 4.10
CA HIS A 120 -22.35 -15.98 4.65
C HIS A 120 -23.67 -15.59 3.98
N VAL A 121 -24.18 -16.47 3.12
CA VAL A 121 -25.51 -16.32 2.50
C VAL A 121 -26.47 -17.27 3.19
N ASP A 122 -27.40 -16.70 3.96
CA ASP A 122 -28.53 -17.45 4.50
C ASP A 122 -29.56 -17.70 3.38
N LEU A 123 -29.52 -18.90 2.81
CA LEU A 123 -30.53 -19.36 1.86
C LEU A 123 -31.80 -19.73 2.64
N PHE A 124 -32.70 -18.78 2.85
CA PHE A 124 -34.05 -19.08 3.33
C PHE A 124 -34.74 -20.00 2.31
N GLN A 125 -35.07 -21.22 2.74
CA GLN A 125 -35.93 -22.09 1.95
C GLN A 125 -37.32 -21.47 1.90
N ASN A 126 -37.72 -20.96 0.74
CA ASN A 126 -39.11 -20.61 0.46
C ASN A 126 -39.94 -21.89 0.43
N GLY A 127 -40.44 -22.28 1.61
CA GLY A 127 -41.42 -23.34 1.77
C GLY A 127 -42.84 -22.79 1.65
N LYS A 128 -43.45 -22.95 0.48
CA LYS A 128 -44.79 -23.54 0.29
C LYS A 128 -45.11 -23.68 -1.19
#